data_AF-A0A957ETX2-F1
#
_entry.id   AF-A0A957ETX2-F1
#
_cell.length_a   1.000
_cell.length_b   1.000
_cell.length_c   1.000
_cell.angle_alpha   90.00
_cell.angle_beta   90.00
_cell.angle_gamma   90.00
#
_symmetry.space_group_name_H-M   'P 1'
#
loop_
_entity.id
_entity.type
_entity.pdbx_description
1 polymer ?
#
loop_
_entity_poly.entity_id
_entity_poly.type
_entity_poly.pdbx_seq_one_letter_code
_entity_poly.pdbx_strand_id
1 'polypeptide(L)'
;LSETWMRLDNLRGVAAQWSSAGLGLSYEHTVLHTGFYDGLTEGHLSRIGDAILYAKLGYTALDLADSELYSFTLQGDPAMQLFQAEYRLMLPIIARR
;
A
#
# COMPACT_ATOMS: atom_id res chain seq x y z
N LEU A 1 -2.36 13.27 11.79
CA LEU A 1 -1.11 13.41 11.00
C LEU A 1 -1.38 13.37 9.49
N SER A 2 -2.18 12.40 9.01
CA SER A 2 -2.49 12.22 7.59
C SER A 2 -2.97 13.50 6.88
N GLU A 3 -3.96 14.19 7.45
CA GLU A 3 -4.43 15.47 6.91
C GLU A 3 -3.35 16.55 6.79
N THR A 4 -2.37 16.56 7.69
CA THR A 4 -1.27 17.53 7.65
C THR A 4 -0.44 17.33 6.40
N TRP A 5 -0.01 16.09 6.13
CA TRP A 5 0.76 15.76 4.93
C TRP A 5 -0.02 15.99 3.64
N MET A 6 -1.34 15.79 3.67
CA MET A 6 -2.22 16.03 2.52
C MET A 6 -2.45 17.50 2.20
N ARG A 7 -2.24 18.40 3.17
CA ARG A 7 -2.42 19.86 3.01
C ARG A 7 -1.12 20.61 2.74
N LEU A 8 0.03 19.95 2.84
CA LEU A 8 1.29 20.57 2.44
C LEU A 8 1.30 20.84 0.93
N ASP A 9 2.19 21.74 0.52
CA ASP A 9 2.31 22.10 -0.89
C ASP A 9 2.79 20.92 -1.76
N ASN A 10 2.71 21.14 -3.08
CA ASN A 10 3.03 20.16 -4.12
C ASN A 10 4.47 19.63 -4.07
N LEU A 11 5.36 20.18 -3.23
CA LEU A 11 6.75 19.78 -3.11
C LEU A 11 7.07 19.03 -1.81
N ARG A 12 6.19 19.10 -0.81
CA ARG A 12 6.47 18.58 0.55
C ARG A 12 5.39 17.65 1.08
N GLY A 13 4.23 17.58 0.42
CA GLY A 13 3.13 16.71 0.79
C GLY A 13 3.25 15.29 0.27
N VAL A 14 2.19 14.52 0.49
CA VAL A 14 1.99 13.19 -0.10
C VAL A 14 0.79 13.24 -1.06
N ALA A 15 0.71 12.31 -2.01
CA ALA A 15 -0.43 12.21 -2.93
C ALA A 15 -1.59 11.38 -2.33
N ALA A 16 -1.24 10.41 -1.49
CA ALA A 16 -2.17 9.65 -0.66
C ALA A 16 -1.46 9.12 0.59
N GLN A 17 -2.23 8.77 1.61
CA GLN A 17 -1.74 8.14 2.82
C GLN A 17 -2.66 6.98 3.25
N TRP A 18 -2.05 5.82 3.47
CA TRP A 18 -2.69 4.62 3.99
C TRP A 18 -2.24 4.41 5.43
N SER A 19 -3.13 4.67 6.41
CA SER A 19 -2.75 4.62 7.83
C SER A 19 -3.95 4.40 8.77
N SER A 20 -3.66 3.95 9.99
CA SER A 20 -4.64 3.80 11.06
C SER A 20 -5.06 5.14 11.68
N ALA A 21 -6.36 5.28 11.96
CA ALA A 21 -6.91 6.28 12.86
C ALA A 21 -7.04 5.77 14.32
N GLY A 22 -6.73 4.49 14.57
CA GLY A 22 -6.80 3.83 15.87
C GLY A 22 -5.43 3.68 16.54
N LEU A 23 -5.40 2.94 17.66
CA LEU A 23 -4.15 2.60 18.34
C LEU A 23 -3.32 1.62 17.49
N GLY A 24 -3.99 0.57 16.98
CA GLY A 24 -3.45 -0.53 16.16
C GLY A 24 -2.28 -1.27 16.81
N LEU A 25 -2.28 -2.61 16.82
CA LEU A 25 -1.07 -3.35 17.22
C LEU A 25 -0.18 -3.56 16.00
N SER A 26 1.10 -3.73 16.26
CA SER A 26 2.11 -3.87 15.21
C SER A 26 1.84 -5.06 14.30
N TYR A 27 1.17 -6.09 14.80
CA TYR A 27 0.86 -7.31 14.05
C TYR A 27 -0.18 -7.04 12.96
N GLU A 28 -1.31 -6.43 13.29
CA GLU A 28 -2.40 -6.10 12.35
C GLU A 28 -1.91 -5.14 11.26
N HIS A 29 -1.11 -4.15 11.65
CA HIS A 29 -0.46 -3.25 10.69
C HIS A 29 0.45 -4.00 9.73
N THR A 30 1.22 -4.97 10.23
CA THR A 30 2.12 -5.78 9.39
C THR A 30 1.31 -6.58 8.38
N VAL A 31 0.20 -7.20 8.80
CA VAL A 31 -0.70 -7.94 7.91
C VAL A 31 -1.28 -7.03 6.82
N LEU A 32 -1.84 -5.87 7.20
CA LEU A 32 -2.44 -4.93 6.24
C LEU A 32 -1.42 -4.33 5.27
N HIS A 33 -0.22 -3.99 5.74
CA HIS A 33 0.84 -3.50 4.86
C HIS A 33 1.39 -4.59 3.94
N THR A 34 1.60 -5.80 4.45
CA THR A 34 2.07 -6.94 3.64
C THR A 34 1.07 -7.22 2.53
N GLY A 35 -0.21 -7.39 2.86
CA GLY A 35 -1.25 -7.62 1.86
C GLY A 35 -1.36 -6.48 0.84
N PHE A 36 -1.15 -5.23 1.26
CA PHE A 36 -1.14 -4.09 0.33
C PHE A 36 0.00 -4.22 -0.69
N TYR A 37 1.21 -4.53 -0.23
CA TYR A 37 2.36 -4.72 -1.12
C TYR A 37 2.20 -5.94 -2.01
N ASP A 38 1.71 -7.06 -1.48
CA ASP A 38 1.44 -8.28 -2.25
C ASP A 38 0.42 -8.03 -3.36
N GLY A 39 -0.63 -7.25 -3.08
CA GLY A 39 -1.59 -6.82 -4.09
C GLY A 39 -0.93 -6.03 -5.22
N LEU A 40 0.04 -5.15 -4.89
CA LEU A 40 0.78 -4.37 -5.88
C LEU A 40 1.79 -5.22 -6.67
N THR A 41 2.50 -6.15 -6.02
CA THR A 41 3.61 -6.88 -6.65
C THR A 41 3.17 -8.19 -7.29
N GLU A 42 2.48 -9.04 -6.54
CA GLU A 42 2.07 -10.38 -6.98
C GLU A 42 0.68 -10.35 -7.63
N GLY A 43 -0.24 -9.55 -7.08
CA GLY A 43 -1.58 -9.35 -7.63
C GLY A 43 -1.61 -8.49 -8.89
N HIS A 44 -0.48 -7.86 -9.25
CA HIS A 44 -0.34 -6.92 -10.36
C HIS A 44 -1.40 -5.79 -10.35
N LEU A 45 -1.89 -5.42 -9.17
CA LEU A 45 -2.86 -4.34 -9.02
C LEU A 45 -2.15 -2.99 -9.13
N SER A 46 -2.67 -2.12 -9.99
CA SER A 46 -2.06 -0.80 -10.24
C SER A 46 -2.78 0.33 -9.51
N ARG A 47 -4.04 0.16 -9.10
CA ARG A 47 -4.79 1.16 -8.34
C ARG A 47 -4.56 0.99 -6.84
N ILE A 48 -4.33 2.09 -6.15
CA ILE A 48 -4.12 2.07 -4.69
C ILE A 48 -5.33 1.48 -3.95
N GLY A 49 -6.56 1.79 -4.39
CA GLY A 49 -7.79 1.26 -3.81
C GLY A 49 -7.93 -0.25 -3.98
N ASP A 50 -7.55 -0.80 -5.14
CA ASP A 50 -7.63 -2.24 -5.41
C ASP A 50 -6.64 -3.00 -4.51
N ALA A 51 -5.41 -2.50 -4.37
CA ALA A 51 -4.41 -3.09 -3.48
C ALA A 51 -4.82 -3.03 -1.99
N ILE A 52 -5.45 -1.94 -1.57
CA ILE A 52 -6.00 -1.83 -0.20
C ILE A 52 -7.15 -2.80 0.01
N LEU A 53 -8.04 -2.94 -0.96
CA LEU A 53 -9.14 -3.89 -0.87
C LEU A 53 -8.61 -5.33 -0.81
N TYR A 54 -7.60 -5.66 -1.61
CA TYR A 54 -6.90 -6.94 -1.54
C TYR A 54 -6.34 -7.21 -0.14
N ALA A 55 -5.65 -6.23 0.45
CA ALA A 55 -5.13 -6.34 1.81
C ALA A 55 -6.22 -6.56 2.86
N LYS A 56 -7.33 -5.81 2.78
CA LYS A 56 -8.45 -5.93 3.71
C LYS A 56 -9.17 -7.28 3.57
N LEU A 57 -9.37 -7.76 2.36
CA LEU A 57 -9.95 -9.09 2.12
C LEU A 57 -9.07 -10.20 2.71
N GLY A 58 -7.76 -10.11 2.54
CA GLY A 58 -6.81 -11.02 3.18
C GLY A 58 -6.88 -10.94 4.70
N TYR A 59 -6.94 -9.73 5.26
CA TYR A 59 -7.06 -9.52 6.71
C TYR A 59 -8.34 -10.13 7.28
N THR A 60 -9.49 -9.98 6.60
CA THR A 60 -10.78 -10.54 7.07
C THR A 60 -10.78 -12.07 7.17
N ALA A 61 -9.88 -12.75 6.48
CA ALA A 61 -9.77 -14.21 6.54
C ALA A 61 -8.98 -14.72 7.77
N LEU A 62 -8.33 -13.84 8.54
CA LEU A 62 -7.37 -14.20 9.59
C LEU A 62 -7.95 -14.17 11.03
N ASP A 63 -9.25 -13.95 11.21
CA ASP A 63 -9.93 -13.88 12.52
C ASP A 63 -9.25 -12.92 13.51
N LEU A 64 -8.76 -11.78 13.01
CA LEU A 64 -8.09 -10.74 13.79
C LEU A 64 -9.08 -9.66 14.24
N ALA A 65 -8.63 -8.74 15.10
CA ALA A 65 -9.47 -7.68 15.62
C ALA A 65 -10.01 -6.78 14.49
N ASP A 66 -11.35 -6.68 14.41
CA ASP A 66 -12.03 -5.83 13.42
C ASP A 66 -11.76 -4.33 13.59
N SER A 67 -11.28 -3.91 14.76
CA SER A 67 -10.99 -2.50 15.02
C SER A 67 -10.03 -1.92 13.99
N GLU A 68 -9.02 -2.70 13.59
CA GLU A 68 -8.02 -2.25 12.64
C GLU A 68 -8.54 -2.25 11.20
N LEU A 69 -9.42 -3.19 10.87
CA LEU A 69 -10.08 -3.22 9.57
C LEU A 69 -10.87 -1.94 9.29
N TYR A 70 -11.50 -1.35 10.31
CA TYR A 70 -12.29 -0.12 10.18
C TYR A 70 -11.48 1.17 10.38
N SER A 71 -10.44 1.14 11.21
CA SER A 71 -9.62 2.33 11.51
C SER A 71 -8.54 2.58 10.46
N PHE A 72 -8.09 1.56 9.73
CA PHE A 72 -7.09 1.71 8.67
C PHE A 72 -7.75 2.26 7.40
N THR A 73 -7.43 3.51 7.09
CA THR A 73 -8.11 4.31 6.08
C THR A 73 -7.14 4.86 5.05
N LEU A 74 -7.64 4.98 3.82
CA LEU A 74 -6.98 5.71 2.76
C LEU A 74 -7.44 7.15 2.81
N GLN A 75 -6.48 8.06 2.89
CA GLN A 75 -6.69 9.47 2.59
C GLN A 75 -6.03 9.79 1.25
N GLY A 76 -6.84 10.10 0.23
CA GLY A 76 -6.38 10.30 -1.15
C GLY A 76 -7.42 9.75 -2.14
N ASP A 77 -7.06 9.73 -3.42
CA ASP A 77 -7.91 9.15 -4.47
C ASP A 77 -7.72 7.63 -4.57
N PRO A 78 -8.76 6.79 -4.30
CA PRO A 78 -8.67 5.34 -4.46
C PRO A 78 -8.36 4.89 -5.90
N ALA A 79 -8.73 5.69 -6.91
CA ALA A 79 -8.46 5.39 -8.31
C ALA A 79 -7.04 5.76 -8.75
N MET A 80 -6.23 6.35 -7.86
CA MET A 80 -4.84 6.72 -8.16
C MET A 80 -4.03 5.51 -8.59
N GLN A 81 -3.36 5.66 -9.74
CA GLN A 81 -2.46 4.66 -10.30
C GLN A 81 -1.09 4.77 -9.62
N LEU A 82 -0.62 3.68 -9.03
CA LEU A 82 0.76 3.55 -8.59
C LEU A 82 1.60 3.05 -9.76
N PHE A 83 2.69 3.74 -10.04
CA PHE A 83 3.61 3.36 -11.11
C PHE A 83 4.32 2.06 -10.72
N GLN A 84 3.97 0.95 -11.38
CA GLN A 84 4.80 -0.25 -11.36
C GLN A 84 5.95 -0.04 -12.34
N ALA A 85 7.15 0.18 -11.81
CA ALA A 85 8.35 0.27 -12.64
C ALA A 85 8.65 -1.13 -13.22
N GLU A 86 8.41 -1.32 -14.52
CA GLU A 86 8.98 -2.44 -15.25
C GLU A 86 10.49 -2.21 -15.38
N TYR A 87 11.26 -2.71 -14.41
CA TYR A 87 12.71 -2.75 -14.54
C TYR A 87 13.05 -3.80 -15.60
N ARG A 88 13.33 -3.33 -16.83
CA ARG A 88 14.02 -4.14 -17.84
C ARG A 88 15.45 -4.35 -17.35
N LEU A 89 15.67 -5.37 -16.51
CA LEU A 89 16.98 -5.79 -16.05
C LEU A 89 17.79 -6.27 -17.27
N MET A 90 18.52 -5.35 -17.89
CA MET A 90 19.49 -5.69 -18.91
C MET A 90 20.76 -6.15 -18.21
N LEU A 91 20.90 -7.46 -18.01
CA LEU A 91 22.13 -8.04 -17.49
C LEU A 91 23.21 -7.98 -18.58
N PRO A 92 24.35 -7.29 -18.37
CA PRO A 92 25.44 -7.35 -19.32
C PRO A 92 26.05 -8.77 -19.31
N ILE A 93 25.95 -9.47 -20.44
CA ILE A 93 26.69 -10.72 -20.65
C ILE A 93 28.17 -10.37 -20.80
N ILE A 94 29.00 -10.87 -19.88
CA ILE A 94 30.46 -10.92 -20.06
C ILE A 94 30.77 -12.20 -20.82
N ALA A 95 30.91 -12.11 -22.14
CA ALA A 95 31.46 -13.20 -22.93
C ALA A 95 32.99 -13.23 -22.72
N ARG A 96 33.50 -14.25 -22.03
CA ARG A 96 34.95 -14.53 -22.00
C ARG A 96 35.36 -15.11 -23.35
N ARG A 97 36.31 -14.46 -24.02
CA ARG A 97 37.01 -14.97 -25.21
C ARG A 97 38.03 -16.02 -24.81
#